data_AF-A0A2E3HCF3-F1
#
_entry.id   AF-A0A2E3HCF3-F1
#
_cell.length_a   1.000
_cell.length_b   1.000
_cell.length_c   1.000
_cell.angle_alpha   90.00
_cell.angle_beta   90.00
_cell.angle_gamma   90.00
#
_symmetry.space_group_name_H-M   'P 1'
#
loop_
_entity.id
_entity.type
_entity.pdbx_description
1 polymer ?
#
loop_
_entity_poly.entity_id
_entity_poly.type
_entity_poly.pdbx_seq_one_letter_code
_entity_poly.pdbx_strand_id
1 'polypeptide(L)'
;MRALISLSAILLLTGTVTGNPAFRALDQSTLEIRWNSTRGNQYELLTSTDLVNWSPLGPRQLGVDGPLSVVQDISGNAKGFFRVAEYTEFELDLSRFNFGTVGSKWSYDVVEAGIGGTERYTWDSEIERRTVFRGEDVVEWNFYRDQAWDQTIYILDDFSTGIYEVGGVDAGQGEQWNDPALPSLLATFTPGVATPYNYQSGVLGNVTDRITIFPDLGPLTVPAGTFTGLIRVEHRYNGVVQGGFAVTGVTTEWFAPEVGLVRHVGEVTLAGFVATTEFSLRSYEVN
;
A
#
# COMPACT_ATOMS: atom_id res chain seq x y z
N MET A 1 56.20 -33.01 -7.84
CA MET A 1 54.86 -33.12 -7.24
C MET A 1 54.78 -32.17 -6.06
N ARG A 2 53.97 -31.11 -6.19
CA ARG A 2 53.38 -30.17 -5.21
C ARG A 2 53.44 -28.75 -5.77
N ALA A 3 52.29 -28.35 -6.32
CA ALA A 3 52.02 -27.05 -6.91
C ALA A 3 51.92 -25.99 -5.82
N LEU A 4 52.54 -24.83 -6.05
CA LEU A 4 52.19 -23.59 -5.37
C LEU A 4 50.82 -23.15 -5.90
N ILE A 5 49.79 -23.17 -5.06
CA ILE A 5 48.55 -22.44 -5.32
C ILE A 5 48.80 -21.02 -4.84
N SER A 6 49.02 -20.11 -5.79
CA SER A 6 49.03 -18.68 -5.54
C SER A 6 47.62 -18.25 -5.17
N LEU A 7 47.44 -17.75 -3.96
CA LEU A 7 46.18 -17.21 -3.46
C LEU A 7 46.00 -15.80 -4.04
N SER A 8 45.39 -15.70 -5.23
CA SER A 8 44.94 -14.42 -5.75
C SER A 8 43.67 -14.01 -5.01
N ALA A 9 43.81 -13.08 -4.06
CA ALA A 9 42.67 -12.33 -3.56
C ALA A 9 42.06 -11.54 -4.73
N ILE A 10 40.95 -12.04 -5.26
CA ILE A 10 40.09 -11.25 -6.13
C ILE A 10 39.44 -10.21 -5.21
N LEU A 11 40.01 -9.01 -5.23
CA LEU A 11 39.40 -7.82 -4.68
C LEU A 11 38.16 -7.53 -5.54
N LEU A 12 37.00 -8.06 -5.13
CA LEU A 12 35.71 -7.64 -5.66
C LEU A 12 35.45 -6.21 -5.15
N LEU A 13 35.94 -5.24 -5.91
CA LEU A 13 35.45 -3.87 -5.83
C LEU A 13 34.01 -3.89 -6.33
N THR A 14 33.03 -3.97 -5.42
CA THR A 14 31.65 -3.58 -5.71
C THR A 14 31.59 -2.05 -5.80
N GLY A 15 32.21 -1.52 -6.86
CA GLY A 15 32.00 -0.15 -7.29
C GLY A 15 30.61 -0.05 -7.90
N THR A 16 29.82 0.90 -7.42
CA THR A 16 28.56 1.32 -8.02
C THR A 16 28.80 1.76 -9.46
N VAL A 17 28.49 0.90 -10.43
CA VAL A 17 28.26 1.36 -11.80
C VAL A 17 26.85 1.91 -11.83
N THR A 18 26.70 3.20 -11.56
CA THR A 18 25.55 4.00 -11.97
C THR A 18 25.56 4.06 -13.50
N GLY A 19 25.09 2.98 -14.13
CA GLY A 19 25.07 2.83 -15.57
C GLY A 19 23.89 3.60 -16.16
N ASN A 20 24.16 4.41 -17.19
CA ASN A 20 23.11 4.93 -18.07
C ASN A 20 22.23 3.76 -18.55
N PRO A 21 20.91 3.95 -18.68
CA PRO A 21 20.03 2.91 -19.20
C PRO A 21 20.52 2.42 -20.56
N ALA A 22 20.51 1.10 -20.77
CA ALA A 22 20.81 0.46 -22.03
C ALA A 22 19.50 0.12 -22.75
N PHE A 23 19.42 0.47 -24.03
CA PHE A 23 18.25 0.27 -24.87
C PHE A 23 18.59 -0.68 -26.01
N ARG A 24 17.76 -1.71 -26.20
CA ARG A 24 17.92 -2.71 -27.26
C ARG A 24 16.58 -2.94 -27.95
N ALA A 25 16.47 -2.56 -29.21
CA ALA A 25 15.32 -2.96 -30.03
C ALA A 25 15.35 -4.49 -30.21
N LEU A 26 14.29 -5.17 -29.79
CA LEU A 26 14.10 -6.60 -30.03
C LEU A 26 13.52 -6.82 -31.44
N ASP A 27 12.60 -5.95 -31.84
CA ASP A 27 12.05 -5.85 -33.20
C ASP A 27 11.60 -4.40 -33.51
N GLN A 28 10.74 -4.21 -34.51
CA GLN A 28 10.26 -2.88 -34.92
C GLN A 28 9.25 -2.24 -33.96
N SER A 29 8.63 -3.04 -33.10
CA SER A 29 7.58 -2.69 -32.15
C SER A 29 8.00 -2.87 -30.70
N THR A 30 9.15 -3.49 -30.41
CA THR A 30 9.49 -3.86 -29.04
C THR A 30 10.89 -3.40 -28.65
N LEU A 31 10.97 -2.76 -27.48
CA LEU A 31 12.20 -2.26 -26.88
C LEU A 31 12.47 -2.98 -25.56
N GLU A 32 13.66 -3.53 -25.40
CA GLU A 32 14.20 -3.97 -24.11
C GLU A 32 15.05 -2.84 -23.51
N ILE A 33 14.78 -2.50 -22.25
CA ILE A 33 15.48 -1.45 -21.51
C ILE A 33 16.05 -2.06 -20.24
N ARG A 34 17.34 -1.83 -19.99
CA ARG A 34 18.04 -2.35 -18.82
C ARG A 34 18.77 -1.23 -18.08
N TRP A 35 18.63 -1.16 -16.77
CA TRP A 35 19.32 -0.17 -15.93
C TRP A 35 19.56 -0.72 -14.53
N ASN A 36 20.47 -0.13 -13.77
CA ASN A 36 20.57 -0.41 -12.35
C ASN A 36 19.57 0.47 -11.60
N SER A 37 18.76 -0.14 -10.75
CA SER A 37 17.73 0.49 -9.95
C SER A 37 18.09 0.44 -8.47
N THR A 38 17.58 1.40 -7.70
CA THR A 38 17.72 1.48 -6.25
C THR A 38 16.36 1.29 -5.61
N ARG A 39 16.29 0.46 -4.57
CA ARG A 39 15.08 0.23 -3.80
C ARG A 39 14.67 1.52 -3.09
N GLY A 40 13.37 1.78 -3.06
CA GLY A 40 12.82 3.02 -2.54
C GLY A 40 12.67 4.13 -3.59
N ASN A 41 13.02 3.86 -4.85
CA ASN A 41 12.74 4.72 -6.00
C ASN A 41 11.76 4.04 -6.98
N GLN A 42 11.03 4.85 -7.74
CA GLN A 42 10.26 4.44 -8.91
C GLN A 42 10.95 4.91 -10.19
N TYR A 43 10.76 4.14 -11.26
CA TYR A 43 11.37 4.41 -12.55
C TYR A 43 10.31 4.46 -13.64
N GLU A 44 10.27 5.53 -14.41
CA GLU A 44 9.33 5.69 -15.53
C GLU A 44 10.08 5.67 -16.86
N LEU A 45 9.57 4.86 -17.80
CA LEU A 45 10.06 4.87 -19.17
C LEU A 45 9.33 5.95 -19.95
N LEU A 46 10.10 6.89 -20.49
CA LEU A 46 9.57 8.03 -21.22
C LEU A 46 10.04 8.00 -22.68
N THR A 47 9.16 8.44 -23.58
CA THR A 47 9.47 8.67 -24.99
C THR A 47 9.28 10.14 -25.36
N SER A 48 10.02 10.59 -26.38
CA SER A 48 9.91 11.94 -26.92
C SER A 48 10.28 11.95 -28.40
N THR A 49 9.62 12.80 -29.19
CA THR A 49 10.00 13.04 -30.59
C THR A 49 10.92 14.25 -30.78
N ASP A 50 11.09 15.09 -29.74
CA ASP A 50 11.76 16.40 -29.84
C ASP A 50 12.76 16.68 -28.71
N LEU A 51 13.00 15.73 -27.79
CA LEU A 51 13.82 15.84 -26.58
C LEU A 51 13.30 16.83 -25.52
N VAL A 52 12.18 17.49 -25.76
CA VAL A 52 11.61 18.52 -24.88
C VAL A 52 10.34 18.00 -24.20
N ASN A 53 9.41 17.48 -25.00
CA ASN A 53 8.13 16.95 -24.54
C ASN A 53 8.25 15.44 -24.36
N TRP A 54 8.10 14.98 -23.12
CA TRP A 54 8.24 13.58 -22.75
C TRP A 54 6.89 13.00 -22.32
N SER A 55 6.58 11.79 -22.78
CA SER A 55 5.36 11.08 -22.44
C SER A 55 5.68 9.68 -21.89
N PRO A 56 4.91 9.18 -20.90
CA PRO A 56 5.06 7.83 -20.40
C PRO A 56 4.80 6.78 -21.48
N LEU A 57 5.63 5.73 -21.52
CA LEU A 57 5.42 4.54 -22.35
C LEU A 57 4.67 3.42 -21.62
N GLY A 58 4.57 3.51 -20.30
CA GLY A 58 3.99 2.47 -19.45
C GLY A 58 4.04 2.87 -17.97
N PRO A 59 3.55 1.99 -17.08
CA PRO A 59 3.52 2.27 -15.65
C PRO A 59 4.92 2.35 -15.05
N ARG A 60 5.05 3.10 -13.96
CA ARG A 60 6.27 3.17 -13.16
C ARG A 60 6.65 1.80 -12.62
N GLN A 61 7.96 1.55 -12.57
CA GLN A 61 8.57 0.29 -12.16
C GLN A 61 9.26 0.48 -10.80
N LEU A 62 9.09 -0.49 -9.91
CA LEU A 62 9.72 -0.46 -8.59
C LEU A 62 11.21 -0.80 -8.70
N GLY A 63 12.06 0.01 -8.06
CA GLY A 63 13.48 -0.33 -7.94
C GLY A 63 13.73 -1.53 -7.02
N VAL A 64 14.68 -2.38 -7.39
CA VAL A 64 14.92 -3.68 -6.72
C VAL A 64 16.32 -3.84 -6.11
N ASP A 65 17.14 -2.78 -6.06
CA ASP A 65 18.57 -2.82 -5.73
C ASP A 65 19.37 -3.73 -6.66
N GLY A 66 19.61 -3.25 -7.88
CA GLY A 66 20.36 -3.98 -8.90
C GLY A 66 19.76 -3.83 -10.30
N PRO A 67 20.15 -4.70 -11.24
CA PRO A 67 19.71 -4.59 -12.62
C PRO A 67 18.20 -4.86 -12.74
N LEU A 68 17.48 -3.91 -13.32
CA LEU A 68 16.09 -4.03 -13.73
C LEU A 68 16.04 -4.07 -15.27
N SER A 69 15.13 -4.88 -15.80
CA SER A 69 14.94 -5.06 -17.24
C SER A 69 13.46 -5.05 -17.57
N VAL A 70 13.06 -4.20 -18.50
CA VAL A 70 11.67 -4.08 -18.96
C VAL A 70 11.63 -4.25 -20.47
N VAL A 71 10.60 -4.93 -20.95
CA VAL A 71 10.27 -5.04 -22.37
C VAL A 71 8.99 -4.25 -22.60
N GLN A 72 9.07 -3.24 -23.46
CA GLN A 72 7.98 -2.31 -23.71
C GLN A 72 7.55 -2.36 -25.16
N ASP A 73 6.23 -2.38 -25.38
CA ASP A 73 5.65 -2.16 -26.70
C ASP A 73 5.79 -0.67 -27.06
N ILE A 74 6.39 -0.42 -28.21
CA ILE A 74 6.57 0.88 -28.84
C ILE A 74 5.81 0.97 -30.17
N SER A 75 4.95 0.00 -30.48
CA SER A 75 4.05 0.05 -31.63
C SER A 75 3.16 1.30 -31.55
N GLY A 76 3.10 2.05 -32.65
CA GLY A 76 2.34 3.32 -32.71
C GLY A 76 3.06 4.54 -32.11
N ASN A 77 4.16 4.37 -31.37
CA ASN A 77 4.99 5.49 -30.96
C ASN A 77 5.90 5.91 -32.12
N ALA A 78 5.92 7.19 -32.45
CA ALA A 78 6.87 7.72 -33.43
C ALA A 78 8.29 7.39 -32.96
N LYS A 79 9.11 6.76 -33.83
CA LYS A 79 10.49 6.35 -33.51
C LYS A 79 11.29 7.56 -33.04
N GLY A 80 11.44 7.70 -31.72
CA GLY A 80 11.98 8.87 -31.07
C GLY A 80 13.09 8.54 -30.08
N PHE A 81 13.28 9.44 -29.13
CA PHE A 81 14.22 9.31 -28.03
C PHE A 81 13.55 8.59 -26.85
N PHE A 82 14.35 7.88 -26.08
CA PHE A 82 13.92 7.14 -24.89
C PHE A 82 14.80 7.52 -23.71
N ARG A 83 14.21 7.61 -22.52
CA ARG A 83 14.94 7.73 -21.26
C ARG A 83 14.23 6.98 -20.15
N VAL A 84 14.97 6.68 -19.10
CA VAL A 84 14.41 6.27 -17.82
C VAL A 84 14.52 7.45 -16.88
N ALA A 85 13.39 7.92 -16.35
CA ALA A 85 13.35 8.92 -15.29
C ALA A 85 13.26 8.21 -13.93
N GLU A 86 14.00 8.73 -12.97
CA GLU A 86 14.00 8.23 -11.59
C GLU A 86 13.21 9.20 -10.71
N TYR A 87 12.32 8.64 -9.90
CA TYR A 87 11.48 9.35 -8.97
C TYR A 87 11.72 8.81 -7.57
N THR A 88 12.01 9.71 -6.63
CA THR A 88 12.11 9.38 -5.21
C THR A 88 10.73 9.38 -4.52
N GLU A 89 9.74 9.98 -5.17
CA GLU A 89 8.33 9.90 -4.78
C GLU A 89 7.66 8.75 -5.54
N PHE A 90 6.80 8.03 -4.84
CA PHE A 90 5.96 6.97 -5.37
C PHE A 90 4.62 7.55 -5.75
N GLU A 91 4.11 7.11 -6.89
CA GLU A 91 2.71 7.28 -7.27
C GLU A 91 2.05 5.92 -7.38
N LEU A 92 0.85 5.80 -6.80
CA LEU A 92 -0.01 4.62 -6.87
C LEU A 92 -1.24 4.94 -7.71
N ASP A 93 -1.63 3.99 -8.54
CA ASP A 93 -2.95 3.96 -9.13
C ASP A 93 -3.91 3.31 -8.13
N LEU A 94 -4.65 4.14 -7.40
CA LEU A 94 -5.54 3.69 -6.33
C LEU A 94 -6.75 2.91 -6.84
N SER A 95 -7.13 3.06 -8.11
CA SER A 95 -8.23 2.30 -8.72
C SER A 95 -7.97 0.79 -8.70
N ARG A 96 -6.69 0.39 -8.70
CA ARG A 96 -6.26 -1.00 -8.70
C ARG A 96 -6.47 -1.70 -7.35
N PHE A 97 -6.82 -1.00 -6.28
CA PHE A 97 -7.01 -1.62 -4.97
C PHE A 97 -8.47 -2.02 -4.68
N ASN A 98 -9.38 -1.80 -5.64
CA ASN A 98 -10.77 -2.29 -5.63
C ASN A 98 -11.70 -1.78 -4.52
N PHE A 99 -11.25 -0.83 -3.69
CA PHE A 99 -12.10 -0.18 -2.67
C PHE A 99 -13.22 0.70 -3.26
N GLY A 100 -13.08 1.15 -4.51
CA GLY A 100 -14.13 1.89 -5.22
C GLY A 100 -15.12 1.02 -6.00
N THR A 101 -14.95 -0.31 -6.00
CA THR A 101 -15.69 -1.21 -6.88
C THR A 101 -16.80 -1.92 -6.12
N VAL A 102 -18.05 -1.59 -6.44
CA VAL A 102 -19.23 -2.23 -5.83
C VAL A 102 -19.27 -3.72 -6.16
N GLY A 103 -19.58 -4.52 -5.14
CA GLY A 103 -19.64 -5.97 -5.19
C GLY A 103 -18.29 -6.67 -4.98
N SER A 104 -17.18 -5.93 -4.83
CA SER A 104 -15.90 -6.51 -4.39
C SER A 104 -16.03 -7.06 -2.98
N LYS A 105 -15.52 -8.27 -2.76
CA LYS A 105 -15.67 -9.04 -1.53
C LYS A 105 -14.35 -9.59 -1.04
N TRP A 106 -14.21 -9.63 0.28
CA TRP A 106 -13.08 -10.23 0.96
C TRP A 106 -13.57 -11.06 2.15
N SER A 107 -12.81 -12.08 2.49
CA SER A 107 -12.99 -12.84 3.73
C SER A 107 -11.65 -12.87 4.47
N TYR A 108 -11.68 -12.63 5.77
CA TYR A 108 -10.50 -12.52 6.62
C TYR A 108 -10.59 -13.46 7.82
N ASP A 109 -9.46 -14.10 8.15
CA ASP A 109 -9.28 -14.74 9.45
C ASP A 109 -8.81 -13.68 10.44
N VAL A 110 -9.59 -13.46 11.52
CA VAL A 110 -9.36 -12.40 12.50
C VAL A 110 -8.96 -13.00 13.84
N VAL A 111 -7.97 -12.39 14.48
CA VAL A 111 -7.53 -12.68 15.84
C VAL A 111 -7.45 -11.39 16.62
N GLU A 112 -8.23 -11.30 17.68
CA GLU A 112 -8.21 -10.15 18.59
C GLU A 112 -7.79 -10.60 19.98
N ALA A 113 -6.90 -9.85 20.61
CA ALA A 113 -6.50 -10.10 21.98
C ALA A 113 -6.62 -8.81 22.79
N GLY A 114 -7.23 -8.91 23.96
CA GLY A 114 -7.37 -7.79 24.89
C GLY A 114 -7.58 -8.27 26.31
N ILE A 115 -8.11 -7.39 27.17
CA ILE A 115 -8.34 -7.66 28.60
C ILE A 115 -9.27 -8.86 28.81
N GLY A 116 -10.22 -9.08 27.89
CA GLY A 116 -11.18 -10.19 27.93
C GLY A 116 -10.63 -11.55 27.48
N GLY A 117 -9.39 -11.61 26.96
CA GLY A 117 -8.80 -12.82 26.38
C GLY A 117 -8.56 -12.68 24.88
N THR A 118 -8.39 -13.82 24.20
CA THR A 118 -8.16 -13.89 22.76
C THR A 118 -9.38 -14.50 22.05
N GLU A 119 -9.91 -13.77 21.08
CA GLU A 119 -10.99 -14.20 20.20
C GLU A 119 -10.46 -14.52 18.80
N ARG A 120 -11.15 -15.44 18.12
CA ARG A 120 -10.88 -15.81 16.72
C ARG A 120 -12.20 -16.00 16.00
N TYR A 121 -12.34 -15.37 14.85
CA TYR A 121 -13.55 -15.42 14.03
C TYR A 121 -13.23 -15.10 12.57
N THR A 122 -14.23 -15.20 11.70
CA THR A 122 -14.12 -14.79 10.31
C THR A 122 -14.91 -13.51 10.06
N TRP A 123 -14.29 -12.58 9.32
CA TRP A 123 -14.96 -11.41 8.77
C TRP A 123 -15.15 -11.58 7.27
N ASP A 124 -16.40 -11.63 6.83
CA ASP A 124 -16.76 -11.47 5.43
C ASP A 124 -17.12 -10.01 5.17
N SER A 125 -16.59 -9.42 4.10
CA SER A 125 -16.85 -8.02 3.77
C SER A 125 -17.17 -7.79 2.31
N GLU A 126 -17.93 -6.73 2.04
CA GLU A 126 -18.38 -6.35 0.70
C GLU A 126 -18.45 -4.84 0.55
N ILE A 127 -17.99 -4.31 -0.59
CA ILE A 127 -18.35 -2.96 -1.03
C ILE A 127 -19.80 -2.98 -1.51
N GLU A 128 -20.74 -2.60 -0.66
CA GLU A 128 -22.16 -2.80 -0.96
C GLU A 128 -22.69 -1.76 -1.95
N ARG A 129 -22.36 -0.49 -1.76
CA ARG A 129 -22.91 0.62 -2.55
C ARG A 129 -22.15 1.92 -2.37
N ARG A 130 -22.47 2.88 -3.23
CA ARG A 130 -22.19 4.31 -3.02
C ARG A 130 -23.34 4.98 -2.28
N THR A 131 -23.03 5.86 -1.35
CA THR A 131 -24.00 6.54 -0.49
C THR A 131 -23.44 7.87 0.00
N VAL A 132 -24.16 8.53 0.91
CA VAL A 132 -23.69 9.71 1.62
C VAL A 132 -23.56 9.39 3.11
N PHE A 133 -22.42 9.74 3.71
CA PHE A 133 -22.20 9.67 5.15
C PHE A 133 -21.66 11.01 5.64
N ARG A 134 -22.36 11.60 6.62
CA ARG A 134 -22.02 12.91 7.20
C ARG A 134 -21.82 14.04 6.18
N GLY A 135 -22.48 13.95 5.02
CA GLY A 135 -22.43 14.97 3.96
C GLY A 135 -21.37 14.73 2.89
N GLU A 136 -20.53 13.70 3.05
CA GLU A 136 -19.54 13.28 2.07
C GLU A 136 -20.09 12.15 1.19
N ASP A 137 -19.75 12.17 -0.09
CA ASP A 137 -20.00 11.04 -1.00
C ASP A 137 -19.00 9.92 -0.65
N VAL A 138 -19.53 8.74 -0.34
CA VAL A 138 -18.74 7.62 0.19
C VAL A 138 -19.10 6.29 -0.46
N VAL A 139 -18.15 5.38 -0.41
CA VAL A 139 -18.33 3.96 -0.64
C VAL A 139 -18.55 3.26 0.70
N GLU A 140 -19.58 2.43 0.78
CA GLU A 140 -19.97 1.67 1.97
C GLU A 140 -19.35 0.28 1.95
N TRP A 141 -18.47 0.00 2.94
CA TRP A 141 -17.80 -1.28 3.12
C TRP A 141 -18.33 -1.99 4.36
N ASN A 142 -19.17 -3.01 4.16
CA ASN A 142 -19.82 -3.75 5.25
C ASN A 142 -19.02 -4.98 5.66
N PHE A 143 -18.99 -5.26 6.95
CA PHE A 143 -18.30 -6.39 7.57
C PHE A 143 -19.29 -7.23 8.38
N TYR A 144 -19.19 -8.54 8.20
CA TYR A 144 -20.03 -9.53 8.85
C TYR A 144 -19.16 -10.51 9.61
N ARG A 145 -19.30 -10.53 10.93
CA ARG A 145 -18.68 -11.50 11.82
C ARG A 145 -19.55 -12.73 11.92
N ASP A 146 -19.04 -13.86 11.41
CA ASP A 146 -19.75 -15.14 11.43
C ASP A 146 -21.21 -15.01 10.91
N GLN A 147 -21.39 -14.27 9.80
CA GLN A 147 -22.67 -13.95 9.14
C GLN A 147 -23.59 -12.94 9.84
N ALA A 148 -23.22 -12.43 11.02
CA ALA A 148 -23.91 -11.31 11.65
C ALA A 148 -23.22 -10.00 11.25
N TRP A 149 -23.99 -8.94 10.97
CA TRP A 149 -23.40 -7.63 10.74
C TRP A 149 -22.62 -7.18 11.99
N ASP A 150 -21.41 -6.70 11.79
CA ASP A 150 -20.49 -6.31 12.86
C ASP A 150 -20.14 -4.82 12.76
N GLN A 151 -19.74 -4.37 11.56
CA GLN A 151 -19.43 -2.96 11.33
C GLN A 151 -19.61 -2.55 9.87
N THR A 152 -19.69 -1.25 9.66
CA THR A 152 -19.65 -0.59 8.36
C THR A 152 -18.56 0.47 8.38
N ILE A 153 -17.67 0.47 7.40
CA ILE A 153 -16.66 1.52 7.18
C ILE A 153 -17.08 2.34 5.96
N TYR A 154 -17.00 3.66 6.06
CA TYR A 154 -17.28 4.60 4.96
C TYR A 154 -15.99 5.19 4.43
N ILE A 155 -15.69 4.89 3.17
CA ILE A 155 -14.51 5.38 2.45
C ILE A 155 -14.95 6.54 1.56
N LEU A 156 -14.23 7.66 1.54
CA LEU A 156 -14.51 8.77 0.63
C LEU A 156 -14.50 8.28 -0.83
N ASP A 157 -15.54 8.56 -1.62
CA ASP A 157 -15.61 8.20 -3.05
C ASP A 157 -14.81 9.20 -3.92
N ASP A 158 -13.62 9.54 -3.45
CA ASP A 158 -12.59 10.30 -4.15
C ASP A 158 -11.22 9.67 -3.88
N PHE A 159 -10.77 8.89 -4.85
CA PHE A 159 -9.49 8.17 -4.81
C PHE A 159 -8.35 8.96 -5.49
N SER A 160 -8.52 10.26 -5.73
CA SER A 160 -7.53 11.06 -6.46
C SER A 160 -6.23 11.28 -5.70
N THR A 161 -6.30 11.34 -4.37
CA THR A 161 -5.14 11.64 -3.50
C THR A 161 -4.86 10.55 -2.46
N GLY A 162 -5.81 9.65 -2.21
CA GLY A 162 -5.71 8.64 -1.16
C GLY A 162 -6.98 7.80 -1.06
N ILE A 163 -6.91 6.72 -0.29
CA ILE A 163 -8.07 6.02 0.25
C ILE A 163 -8.27 6.62 1.64
N TYR A 164 -9.43 7.25 1.89
CA TYR A 164 -9.71 7.95 3.14
C TYR A 164 -10.94 7.37 3.83
N GLU A 165 -10.81 7.02 5.10
CA GLU A 165 -11.89 6.60 5.97
C GLU A 165 -12.54 7.83 6.64
N VAL A 166 -13.78 8.11 6.28
CA VAL A 166 -14.59 9.18 6.90
C VAL A 166 -15.06 8.76 8.29
N GLY A 167 -15.24 7.47 8.51
CA GLY A 167 -15.71 6.88 9.76
C GLY A 167 -16.50 5.60 9.51
N GLY A 168 -17.38 5.25 10.43
CA GLY A 168 -18.12 4.00 10.35
C GLY A 168 -19.23 3.89 11.37
N VAL A 169 -19.89 2.73 11.38
CA VAL A 169 -20.82 2.33 12.44
C VAL A 169 -20.39 0.96 12.93
N ASP A 170 -20.17 0.84 14.23
CA ASP A 170 -19.80 -0.41 14.90
C ASP A 170 -20.99 -0.92 15.74
N ALA A 171 -21.22 -2.23 15.76
CA ALA A 171 -22.35 -2.83 16.47
C ALA A 171 -22.33 -2.57 17.99
N GLY A 172 -21.16 -2.42 18.60
CA GLY A 172 -20.99 -2.18 20.03
C GLY A 172 -20.87 -0.70 20.40
N GLN A 173 -20.38 0.15 19.50
CA GLN A 173 -20.01 1.54 19.78
C GLN A 173 -20.86 2.58 19.04
N GLY A 174 -21.64 2.17 18.04
CA GLY A 174 -22.46 3.06 17.22
C GLY A 174 -21.63 3.84 16.18
N GLU A 175 -22.11 5.03 15.82
CA GLU A 175 -21.47 5.88 14.80
C GLU A 175 -20.14 6.46 15.29
N GLN A 176 -19.12 6.36 14.44
CA GLN A 176 -17.77 6.90 14.61
C GLN A 176 -17.40 7.73 13.38
N TRP A 177 -16.55 8.73 13.56
CA TRP A 177 -16.16 9.65 12.48
C TRP A 177 -14.75 10.21 12.69
N ASN A 178 -14.14 10.62 11.58
CA ASN A 178 -12.84 11.29 11.51
C ASN A 178 -12.98 12.59 10.71
N ASP A 179 -12.41 13.70 11.21
CA ASP A 179 -12.38 14.99 10.52
C ASP A 179 -11.00 15.67 10.65
N PRO A 180 -10.23 15.85 9.55
CA PRO A 180 -10.53 15.31 8.21
C PRO A 180 -10.52 13.77 8.20
N ALA A 181 -11.04 13.18 7.11
CA ALA A 181 -11.07 11.74 6.92
C ALA A 181 -9.65 11.12 7.04
N LEU A 182 -9.55 9.98 7.72
CA LEU A 182 -8.27 9.30 8.00
C LEU A 182 -7.77 8.60 6.74
N PRO A 183 -6.59 8.95 6.19
CA PRO A 183 -6.02 8.18 5.08
C PRO A 183 -5.68 6.75 5.52
N SER A 184 -6.17 5.73 4.83
CA SER A 184 -5.65 4.36 4.94
C SER A 184 -4.48 4.11 3.98
N LEU A 185 -4.44 4.83 2.85
CA LEU A 185 -3.36 4.77 1.86
C LEU A 185 -3.28 6.09 1.09
N LEU A 186 -2.06 6.60 0.84
CA LEU A 186 -1.87 7.82 0.05
C LEU A 186 -1.51 7.46 -1.40
N ALA A 187 -2.04 8.23 -2.35
CA ALA A 187 -1.71 8.08 -3.78
C ALA A 187 -0.25 8.43 -4.05
N THR A 188 0.30 9.42 -3.33
CA THR A 188 1.70 9.81 -3.45
C THR A 188 2.41 9.83 -2.11
N PHE A 189 3.66 9.37 -2.08
CA PHE A 189 4.47 9.30 -0.86
C PHE A 189 5.95 9.14 -1.16
N THR A 190 6.81 9.52 -0.20
CA THR A 190 8.22 9.11 -0.22
C THR A 190 8.39 7.86 0.66
N PRO A 191 8.89 6.73 0.13
CA PRO A 191 9.03 5.51 0.91
C PRO A 191 9.80 5.70 2.21
N GLY A 192 9.24 5.21 3.31
CA GLY A 192 9.86 5.28 4.64
C GLY A 192 9.92 6.66 5.27
N VAL A 193 9.40 7.70 4.61
CA VAL A 193 9.26 9.04 5.19
C VAL A 193 7.88 9.17 5.81
N ALA A 194 7.86 9.51 7.11
CA ALA A 194 6.62 9.72 7.83
C ALA A 194 5.93 11.02 7.40
N THR A 195 4.66 10.93 7.03
CA THR A 195 3.79 12.08 6.75
C THR A 195 2.92 12.34 7.98
N PRO A 196 3.03 13.53 8.62
CA PRO A 196 2.18 13.85 9.77
C PRO A 196 0.74 14.08 9.31
N TYR A 197 -0.22 13.56 10.08
CA TYR A 197 -1.63 13.75 9.81
C TYR A 197 -2.39 13.91 11.13
N ASN A 198 -3.05 15.05 11.32
CA ASN A 198 -3.82 15.33 12.52
C ASN A 198 -5.29 15.39 12.15
N TYR A 199 -6.13 14.76 12.97
CA TYR A 199 -7.58 14.74 12.77
C TYR A 199 -8.30 14.68 14.11
N GLN A 200 -9.59 14.97 14.08
CA GLN A 200 -10.51 14.78 15.19
C GLN A 200 -11.29 13.49 14.98
N SER A 201 -11.26 12.60 15.97
CA SER A 201 -12.02 11.37 16.01
C SER A 201 -13.20 11.50 16.98
N GLY A 202 -14.36 10.97 16.59
CA GLY A 202 -15.52 10.82 17.47
C GLY A 202 -15.26 9.93 18.70
N VAL A 203 -14.24 9.07 18.64
CA VAL A 203 -13.86 8.13 19.71
C VAL A 203 -12.66 8.63 20.51
N LEU A 204 -11.63 9.13 19.82
CA LEU A 204 -10.32 9.48 20.42
C LEU A 204 -10.08 10.98 20.60
N GLY A 205 -11.06 11.82 20.29
CA GLY A 205 -10.89 13.28 20.31
C GLY A 205 -9.79 13.72 19.34
N ASN A 206 -8.89 14.60 19.76
CA ASN A 206 -7.78 15.03 18.90
C ASN A 206 -6.74 13.93 18.76
N VAL A 207 -6.46 13.53 17.52
CA VAL A 207 -5.47 12.51 17.19
C VAL A 207 -4.29 13.15 16.45
N THR A 208 -3.08 12.77 16.86
CA THR A 208 -1.85 13.03 16.13
C THR A 208 -1.34 11.72 15.56
N ASP A 209 -1.32 11.61 14.23
CA ASP A 209 -0.88 10.42 13.51
C ASP A 209 0.35 10.70 12.64
N ARG A 210 1.07 9.64 12.30
CA ARG A 210 2.21 9.61 11.40
C ARG A 210 2.08 8.39 10.50
N ILE A 211 1.93 8.66 9.21
CA ILE A 211 1.71 7.64 8.19
C ILE A 211 3.03 7.40 7.48
N THR A 212 3.50 6.15 7.46
CA THR A 212 4.73 5.78 6.76
C THR A 212 4.44 4.65 5.80
N ILE A 213 4.69 4.88 4.51
CA ILE A 213 4.37 3.92 3.45
C ILE A 213 5.66 3.34 2.87
N PHE A 214 5.66 2.05 2.60
CA PHE A 214 6.77 1.31 2.03
C PHE A 214 6.30 0.44 0.87
N PRO A 215 7.01 0.40 -0.27
CA PRO A 215 6.90 -0.73 -1.17
C PRO A 215 7.53 -1.95 -0.52
N ASP A 216 6.70 -2.93 -0.17
CA ASP A 216 7.16 -4.19 0.40
C ASP A 216 7.38 -5.20 -0.73
N LEU A 217 8.66 -5.40 -1.06
CA LEU A 217 9.09 -6.26 -2.16
C LEU A 217 9.23 -7.73 -1.71
N GLY A 218 9.11 -8.02 -0.41
CA GLY A 218 9.11 -9.38 0.10
C GLY A 218 7.79 -10.10 -0.21
N PRO A 219 7.80 -11.43 -0.44
CA PRO A 219 6.56 -12.19 -0.52
C PRO A 219 5.88 -12.24 0.85
N LEU A 220 4.57 -11.97 0.91
CA LEU A 220 3.74 -12.23 2.08
C LEU A 220 2.81 -13.39 1.77
N THR A 221 2.86 -14.43 2.60
CA THR A 221 1.96 -15.57 2.50
C THR A 221 0.88 -15.48 3.57
N VAL A 222 -0.38 -15.46 3.12
CA VAL A 222 -1.60 -15.55 3.94
C VAL A 222 -2.45 -16.73 3.42
N PRO A 223 -3.57 -17.09 4.06
CA PRO A 223 -4.37 -18.24 3.61
C PRO A 223 -4.88 -18.13 2.16
N ALA A 224 -5.14 -16.92 1.65
CA ALA A 224 -5.52 -16.68 0.26
C ALA A 224 -4.39 -16.91 -0.76
N GLY A 225 -3.12 -17.04 -0.33
CA GLY A 225 -1.97 -17.26 -1.20
C GLY A 225 -0.74 -16.41 -0.85
N THR A 226 0.22 -16.38 -1.77
CA THR A 226 1.43 -15.55 -1.66
C THR A 226 1.33 -14.34 -2.58
N PHE A 227 1.49 -13.15 -2.01
CA PHE A 227 1.44 -11.87 -2.71
C PHE A 227 2.82 -11.22 -2.74
N THR A 228 3.13 -10.52 -3.83
CA THR A 228 4.40 -9.79 -4.03
C THR A 228 4.13 -8.39 -4.55
N GLY A 229 5.04 -7.45 -4.30
CA GLY A 229 4.84 -6.05 -4.72
C GLY A 229 3.74 -5.37 -3.92
N LEU A 230 3.72 -5.63 -2.61
CA LEU A 230 2.74 -5.09 -1.69
C LEU A 230 3.08 -3.64 -1.36
N ILE A 231 2.07 -2.87 -0.98
CA ILE A 231 2.24 -1.58 -0.34
C ILE A 231 1.95 -1.76 1.14
N ARG A 232 2.98 -1.54 1.98
CA ARG A 232 2.84 -1.59 3.43
C ARG A 232 2.66 -0.19 3.98
N VAL A 233 1.59 0.05 4.73
CA VAL A 233 1.30 1.32 5.40
C VAL A 233 1.42 1.10 6.90
N GLU A 234 2.10 2.01 7.60
CA GLU A 234 2.17 2.03 9.06
C GLU A 234 1.59 3.35 9.57
N HIS A 235 0.59 3.27 10.45
CA HIS A 235 0.10 4.41 11.23
C HIS A 235 0.67 4.34 12.64
N ARG A 236 1.06 5.49 13.18
CA ARG A 236 1.50 5.63 14.57
C ARG A 236 0.79 6.84 15.17
N TYR A 237 -0.26 6.57 15.92
CA TYR A 237 -1.15 7.60 16.41
C TYR A 237 -1.18 7.70 17.93
N ASN A 238 -1.49 8.91 18.39
CA ASN A 238 -1.75 9.20 19.80
C ASN A 238 -3.05 9.99 19.89
N GLY A 239 -3.92 9.62 20.81
CA GLY A 239 -5.20 10.28 21.06
C GLY A 239 -5.61 10.20 22.52
N VAL A 240 -6.82 10.67 22.85
CA VAL A 240 -7.36 10.66 24.21
C VAL A 240 -8.83 10.26 24.18
N VAL A 241 -9.17 9.11 24.76
CA VAL A 241 -10.57 8.67 24.86
C VAL A 241 -11.37 9.56 25.83
N GLN A 242 -12.68 9.54 25.67
CA GLN A 242 -13.61 10.16 26.61
C GLN A 242 -13.36 9.61 28.03
N GLY A 243 -12.91 10.47 28.94
CA GLY A 243 -12.42 10.08 30.28
C GLY A 243 -10.97 10.50 30.56
N GLY A 244 -10.25 10.99 29.54
CA GLY A 244 -8.93 11.63 29.71
C GLY A 244 -7.74 10.67 29.68
N PHE A 245 -7.96 9.40 29.32
CA PHE A 245 -6.89 8.42 29.21
C PHE A 245 -6.19 8.53 27.86
N ALA A 246 -4.87 8.64 27.88
CA ALA A 246 -4.05 8.63 26.67
C ALA A 246 -4.10 7.25 26.01
N VAL A 247 -4.25 7.26 24.69
CA VAL A 247 -4.18 6.11 23.82
C VAL A 247 -3.00 6.28 22.88
N THR A 248 -2.20 5.23 22.73
CA THR A 248 -1.17 5.16 21.69
C THR A 248 -1.41 3.91 20.88
N GLY A 249 -1.41 4.03 19.55
CA GLY A 249 -1.64 2.89 18.67
C GLY A 249 -0.65 2.83 17.53
N VAL A 250 -0.44 1.61 17.04
CA VAL A 250 0.29 1.34 15.80
C VAL A 250 -0.56 0.39 14.98
N THR A 251 -0.86 0.74 13.74
CA THR A 251 -1.42 -0.21 12.77
C THR A 251 -0.43 -0.39 11.64
N THR A 252 -0.36 -1.61 11.11
CA THR A 252 0.43 -1.94 9.92
C THR A 252 -0.45 -2.74 8.97
N GLU A 253 -0.57 -2.26 7.74
CA GLU A 253 -1.47 -2.78 6.73
C GLU A 253 -0.70 -3.09 5.46
N TRP A 254 -1.07 -4.19 4.78
CA TRP A 254 -0.47 -4.60 3.52
C TRP A 254 -1.53 -4.67 2.44
N PHE A 255 -1.34 -3.88 1.39
CA PHE A 255 -2.24 -3.81 0.25
C PHE A 255 -1.59 -4.45 -0.98
N ALA A 256 -2.33 -5.30 -1.69
CA ALA A 256 -1.94 -5.82 -2.99
C ALA A 256 -2.72 -5.10 -4.10
N PRO A 257 -2.06 -4.61 -5.16
CA PRO A 257 -2.74 -4.21 -6.38
C PRO A 257 -3.59 -5.37 -6.93
N GLU A 258 -4.70 -5.03 -7.57
CA GLU A 258 -5.78 -5.91 -8.03
C GLU A 258 -6.51 -6.67 -6.92
N VAL A 259 -6.23 -6.41 -5.64
CA VAL A 259 -6.85 -7.15 -4.53
C VAL A 259 -7.38 -6.20 -3.46
N GLY A 260 -6.57 -5.28 -2.95
CA GLY A 260 -6.90 -4.46 -1.79
C GLY A 260 -6.15 -4.93 -0.53
N LEU A 261 -6.80 -4.85 0.63
CA LEU A 261 -6.19 -5.17 1.93
C LEU A 261 -5.95 -6.68 2.09
N VAL A 262 -4.70 -7.07 2.27
CA VAL A 262 -4.24 -8.48 2.40
C VAL A 262 -4.01 -8.87 3.85
N ARG A 263 -3.48 -7.95 4.66
CA ARG A 263 -3.21 -8.18 6.08
C ARG A 263 -3.25 -6.87 6.85
N HIS A 264 -3.69 -6.94 8.09
CA HIS A 264 -3.62 -5.88 9.07
C HIS A 264 -3.07 -6.42 10.38
N VAL A 265 -2.27 -5.61 11.06
CA VAL A 265 -1.84 -5.83 12.44
C VAL A 265 -1.94 -4.50 13.18
N GLY A 266 -2.80 -4.45 14.19
CA GLY A 266 -3.01 -3.32 15.08
C GLY A 266 -2.56 -3.65 16.50
N GLU A 267 -1.95 -2.68 17.16
CA GLU A 267 -1.67 -2.69 18.59
C GLU A 267 -2.15 -1.36 19.17
N VAL A 268 -2.94 -1.43 20.24
CA VAL A 268 -3.44 -0.26 20.96
C VAL A 268 -3.09 -0.39 22.43
N THR A 269 -2.43 0.63 22.96
CA THR A 269 -2.15 0.75 24.39
C THR A 269 -3.07 1.79 25.02
N LEU A 270 -3.81 1.39 26.05
CA LEU A 270 -4.70 2.23 26.84
C LEU A 270 -4.51 1.93 28.33
N ALA A 271 -4.17 2.94 29.12
CA ALA A 271 -4.04 2.82 30.59
C ALA A 271 -3.14 1.65 31.06
N GLY A 272 -2.09 1.32 30.30
CA GLY A 272 -1.16 0.22 30.60
C GLY A 272 -1.61 -1.17 30.14
N PHE A 273 -2.78 -1.28 29.51
CA PHE A 273 -3.24 -2.48 28.83
C PHE A 273 -2.91 -2.40 27.35
N VAL A 274 -2.50 -3.53 26.76
CA VAL A 274 -2.24 -3.67 25.33
C VAL A 274 -3.32 -4.57 24.74
N ALA A 275 -4.00 -4.07 23.71
CA ALA A 275 -4.88 -4.85 22.86
C ALA A 275 -4.25 -4.98 21.47
N THR A 276 -4.45 -6.12 20.83
CA THR A 276 -3.94 -6.38 19.47
C THR A 276 -5.05 -6.94 18.59
N THR A 277 -5.08 -6.53 17.33
CA THR A 277 -5.96 -7.07 16.31
C THR A 277 -5.11 -7.48 15.11
N GLU A 278 -5.30 -8.69 14.62
CA GLU A 278 -4.71 -9.15 13.36
C GLU A 278 -5.81 -9.71 12.49
N PHE A 279 -5.82 -9.32 11.21
CA PHE A 279 -6.62 -10.02 10.24
C PHE A 279 -5.83 -10.31 8.96
N SER A 280 -6.00 -11.52 8.43
CA SER A 280 -5.28 -12.04 7.27
C SER A 280 -6.26 -12.51 6.21
N LEU A 281 -6.01 -12.13 4.96
CA LEU A 281 -6.90 -12.45 3.85
C LEU A 281 -7.00 -13.96 3.62
N ARG A 282 -8.22 -14.46 3.68
CA ARG A 282 -8.60 -15.87 3.49
C ARG A 282 -9.06 -16.16 2.07
N SER A 283 -9.87 -15.29 1.50
CA SER A 283 -10.31 -15.33 0.09
C SER A 283 -10.79 -13.96 -0.38
N TYR A 284 -10.87 -13.77 -1.68
CA TYR A 284 -11.37 -12.53 -2.28
C TYR A 284 -12.08 -12.82 -3.61
N GLU A 285 -13.04 -11.96 -3.94
CA GLU A 285 -13.72 -11.89 -5.23
C GLU A 285 -13.83 -10.41 -5.60
N VAL A 286 -12.97 -9.95 -6.50
CA VAL A 286 -12.92 -8.55 -6.95
C VAL A 286 -13.51 -8.44 -8.35
N ASN A 287 -14.32 -7.39 -8.57
CA ASN A 287 -15.03 -7.14 -9.83
C ASN A 287 -14.28 -6.19 -10.76
#